data_AF-A0A2V9SNV4-F1
#
_entry.id   AF-A0A2V9SNV4-F1
#
_cell.length_a   1.000
_cell.length_b   1.000
_cell.length_c   1.000
_cell.angle_alpha   90.00
_cell.angle_beta   90.00
_cell.angle_gamma   90.00
#
_symmetry.space_group_name_H-M   'P 1'
#
loop_
_entity.id
_entity.type
_entity.pdbx_description
1 polymer ?
#
loop_
_entity_poly.entity_id
_entity_poly.type
_entity_poly.pdbx_seq_one_letter_code
_entity_poly.pdbx_strand_id
1 'polypeptide(L)'
;IAGEPITQPGLVDNSCTPATPVANFTQKVKLKNNPSNIAPADAALAQVISGEVDTTGAILQLGAVTGGLAQPAPPSSTIVAPAIGMQVAKSGRTTGLTCDLIEATNMTVQVRYENTCGSKTTFVVTYDNQVEIASTTFSAAGDSGSLIVNALTAEPVALLFAGDNTSTIANPIQAVLAALPDPQHPTVFPTFVGGAKHPVSGCTGTLSGASGVNASTSMVRTVARLADVEIERAANAKRTHVAALMTDPAIIGVGVAAGDTPGEAAIIVFADQTKSHRAVPATLDGVKTKVRTVEPFHAFELHACPAQPSISLR
;
A
#
# COMPACT_ATOMS: atom_id res chain seq x y z
N ILE A 1 4.83 2.70 23.14
CA ILE A 1 4.00 2.15 24.24
C ILE A 1 2.66 2.87 24.22
N ALA A 2 1.54 2.23 24.59
CA ALA A 2 0.26 2.94 24.65
C ALA A 2 0.37 4.24 25.46
N GLY A 3 -0.16 5.34 24.93
CA GLY A 3 -0.02 6.69 25.49
C GLY A 3 1.21 7.47 25.02
N GLU A 4 2.09 6.88 24.22
CA GLU A 4 3.27 7.58 23.67
C GLU A 4 2.83 8.70 22.71
N PRO A 5 3.35 9.93 22.88
CA PRO A 5 2.94 11.07 22.08
C PRO A 5 3.42 10.92 20.63
N ILE A 6 2.55 11.31 19.73
CA ILE A 6 2.79 11.37 18.31
C ILE A 6 2.80 12.84 17.90
N THR A 7 3.89 13.28 17.27
CA THR A 7 4.07 14.69 16.91
C THR A 7 3.87 14.94 15.42
N GLN A 8 3.39 16.15 15.09
CA GLN A 8 3.36 16.66 13.72
C GLN A 8 3.97 18.08 13.69
N PRO A 9 5.00 18.34 12.89
CA PRO A 9 5.73 17.38 12.05
C PRO A 9 6.41 16.25 12.86
N GLY A 10 6.72 15.13 12.19
CA GLY A 10 7.45 14.04 12.83
C GLY A 10 8.88 14.47 13.20
N LEU A 11 9.56 13.69 14.06
CA LEU A 11 10.94 14.02 14.47
C LEU A 11 11.88 14.25 13.27
N VAL A 12 11.80 13.39 12.26
CA VAL A 12 12.61 13.51 11.03
C VAL A 12 12.37 14.84 10.31
N ASP A 13 11.14 15.35 10.38
CA ASP A 13 10.74 16.60 9.72
C ASP A 13 11.16 17.84 10.51
N ASN A 14 11.42 17.67 11.82
CA ASN A 14 11.74 18.75 12.74
C ASN A 14 13.17 18.64 13.28
N SER A 15 14.11 18.17 12.46
CA SER A 15 15.54 18.01 12.85
C SER A 15 15.72 17.25 14.16
N CYS A 16 14.92 16.21 14.37
CA CYS A 16 14.88 15.37 15.58
C CYS A 16 14.51 16.11 16.87
N THR A 17 13.86 17.26 16.73
CA THR A 17 13.29 18.03 17.83
C THR A 17 11.82 17.63 17.99
N PRO A 18 11.37 17.23 19.20
CA PRO A 18 9.96 16.98 19.45
C PRO A 18 9.10 18.18 19.03
N ALA A 19 8.09 17.94 18.20
CA ALA A 19 7.10 18.95 17.82
C ALA A 19 5.84 18.83 18.69
N THR A 20 4.80 19.60 18.35
CA THR A 20 3.50 19.53 19.04
C THR A 20 2.93 18.11 18.94
N PRO A 21 2.59 17.48 20.07
CA PRO A 21 1.84 16.23 20.07
C PRO A 21 0.43 16.45 19.49
N VAL A 22 0.06 15.65 18.50
CA VAL A 22 -1.28 15.68 17.87
C VAL A 22 -2.11 14.44 18.18
N ALA A 23 -1.49 13.39 18.72
CA ALA A 23 -2.18 12.20 19.21
C ALA A 23 -1.33 11.39 20.18
N ASN A 24 -1.92 10.34 20.73
CA ASN A 24 -1.24 9.36 21.55
C ASN A 24 -1.42 7.97 20.94
N PHE A 25 -0.34 7.21 20.77
CA PHE A 25 -0.38 5.84 20.28
C PHE A 25 -1.30 4.97 21.13
N THR A 26 -2.16 4.16 20.50
CA THR A 26 -3.10 3.29 21.22
C THR A 26 -2.78 1.81 21.04
N GLN A 27 -2.74 1.36 19.78
CA GLN A 27 -2.53 -0.04 19.45
C GLN A 27 -1.81 -0.24 18.12
N LYS A 28 -1.22 -1.41 17.94
CA LYS A 28 -0.59 -1.83 16.68
C LYS A 28 -0.86 -3.30 16.41
N VAL A 29 -0.85 -3.65 15.13
CA VAL A 29 -0.80 -5.05 14.71
C VAL A 29 0.56 -5.62 15.13
N LYS A 30 0.53 -6.78 15.78
CA LYS A 30 1.77 -7.46 16.19
C LYS A 30 2.43 -8.08 14.95
N LEU A 31 3.62 -7.59 14.63
CA LEU A 31 4.47 -8.21 13.62
C LEU A 31 4.88 -9.63 14.05
N LYS A 32 4.85 -10.56 13.10
CA LYS A 32 5.15 -11.97 13.33
C LYS A 32 6.40 -12.33 12.55
N ASN A 33 7.51 -12.50 13.26
CA ASN A 33 8.82 -12.84 12.69
C ASN A 33 9.02 -14.37 12.51
N ASN A 34 7.94 -15.11 12.27
CA ASN A 34 7.99 -16.56 12.03
C ASN A 34 7.35 -16.85 10.66
N PRO A 35 8.04 -17.54 9.73
CA PRO A 35 7.51 -17.91 8.41
C PRO A 35 6.16 -18.67 8.46
N SER A 36 5.86 -19.33 9.58
CA SER A 36 4.63 -20.09 9.79
C SER A 36 3.45 -19.23 10.25
N ASN A 37 3.65 -17.92 10.50
CA ASN A 37 2.61 -17.05 11.05
C ASN A 37 2.59 -15.72 10.30
N ILE A 38 1.67 -15.62 9.34
CA ILE A 38 1.51 -14.45 8.48
C ILE A 38 0.95 -13.27 9.30
N ALA A 39 1.54 -12.09 9.13
CA ALA A 39 1.00 -10.86 9.69
C ALA A 39 -0.14 -10.34 8.80
N PRO A 40 -1.30 -9.95 9.35
CA PRO A 40 -2.46 -9.55 8.54
C PRO A 40 -2.29 -8.15 7.92
N ALA A 41 -1.55 -7.27 8.58
CA ALA A 41 -1.23 -5.92 8.14
C ALA A 41 -0.05 -5.35 8.94
N ASP A 42 0.55 -4.28 8.44
CA ASP A 42 1.44 -3.40 9.18
C ASP A 42 0.72 -2.06 9.41
N ALA A 43 0.10 -1.93 10.58
CA ALA A 43 -0.72 -0.78 10.90
C ALA A 43 -0.78 -0.52 12.40
N ALA A 44 -1.02 0.74 12.75
CA ALA A 44 -1.22 1.20 14.10
C ALA A 44 -2.35 2.22 14.16
N LEU A 45 -2.94 2.36 15.35
CA LEU A 45 -3.89 3.42 15.67
C LEU A 45 -3.31 4.33 16.73
N ALA A 46 -3.79 5.57 16.69
CA ALA A 46 -3.53 6.57 17.70
C ALA A 46 -4.81 7.35 17.98
N GLN A 47 -4.96 7.77 19.23
CA GLN A 47 -6.06 8.60 19.66
C GLN A 47 -5.65 10.06 19.49
N VAL A 48 -6.35 10.76 18.60
CA VAL A 48 -6.13 12.18 18.34
C VAL A 48 -6.34 13.02 19.60
N ILE A 49 -5.49 14.03 19.78
CA ILE A 49 -5.69 15.06 20.80
C ILE A 49 -6.74 16.03 20.26
N SER A 50 -7.74 16.34 21.10
CA SER A 50 -8.86 17.19 20.69
C SER A 50 -8.37 18.56 20.23
N GLY A 51 -8.74 18.96 19.01
CA GLY A 51 -8.36 20.24 18.41
C GLY A 51 -7.06 20.21 17.61
N GLU A 52 -6.27 19.14 17.68
CA GLU A 52 -4.98 19.03 16.99
C GLU A 52 -5.07 18.36 15.60
N VAL A 53 -6.19 17.67 15.33
CA VAL A 53 -6.45 16.99 14.04
C VAL A 53 -7.80 17.42 13.49
N ASP A 54 -7.85 17.67 12.18
CA ASP A 54 -9.09 17.98 11.47
C ASP A 54 -10.08 16.81 11.57
N THR A 55 -11.18 17.03 12.27
CA THR A 55 -12.22 16.02 12.52
C THR A 55 -13.09 15.73 11.30
N THR A 56 -12.92 16.45 10.18
CA THR A 56 -13.60 16.13 8.92
C THR A 56 -12.97 14.93 8.23
N GLY A 57 -11.75 14.53 8.60
CA GLY A 57 -10.99 13.47 7.95
C GLY A 57 -10.33 13.92 6.64
N ALA A 58 -10.25 15.23 6.38
CA ALA A 58 -9.67 15.76 5.16
C ALA A 58 -8.18 15.39 5.03
N ILE A 59 -7.84 14.75 3.91
CA ILE A 59 -6.46 14.49 3.52
C ILE A 59 -6.07 15.51 2.46
N LEU A 60 -4.88 16.09 2.62
CA LEU A 60 -4.36 17.09 1.69
C LEU A 60 -4.34 16.54 0.25
N GLN A 61 -4.71 17.37 -0.71
CA GLN A 61 -4.66 17.08 -2.15
C GLN A 61 -5.60 15.97 -2.67
N LEU A 62 -6.49 15.41 -1.84
CA LEU A 62 -7.47 14.41 -2.32
C LEU A 62 -8.72 15.00 -3.01
N GLY A 63 -8.94 16.30 -2.93
CA GLY A 63 -10.15 16.96 -3.39
C GLY A 63 -10.13 17.46 -4.84
N ALA A 64 -10.95 18.47 -5.09
CA ALA A 64 -11.01 19.19 -6.36
C ALA A 64 -9.73 19.98 -6.63
N VAL A 65 -9.45 20.28 -7.91
CA VAL A 65 -8.41 21.25 -8.28
C VAL A 65 -9.06 22.63 -8.42
N THR A 66 -8.64 23.58 -7.60
CA THR A 66 -9.10 24.98 -7.65
C THR A 66 -7.89 25.88 -7.78
N GLY A 67 -7.89 26.78 -8.78
CA GLY A 67 -6.75 27.67 -9.03
C GLY A 67 -5.44 26.94 -9.36
N GLY A 68 -5.53 25.73 -9.94
CA GLY A 68 -4.37 24.88 -10.25
C GLY A 68 -3.80 24.08 -9.07
N LEU A 69 -4.43 24.15 -7.89
CA LEU A 69 -3.98 23.44 -6.69
C LEU A 69 -5.02 22.41 -6.23
N ALA A 70 -4.57 21.20 -5.96
CA ALA A 70 -5.40 20.15 -5.38
C ALA A 70 -5.76 20.50 -3.93
N GLN A 71 -7.06 20.57 -3.65
CA GLN A 71 -7.58 20.94 -2.33
C GLN A 71 -7.65 19.71 -1.41
N PRO A 72 -7.67 19.90 -0.08
CA PRO A 72 -7.97 18.82 0.85
C PRO A 72 -9.40 18.31 0.68
N ALA A 73 -9.60 17.00 0.87
CA ALA A 73 -10.94 16.41 0.98
C ALA A 73 -10.87 15.11 1.79
N PRO A 74 -11.94 14.75 2.51
CA PRO A 74 -11.99 13.48 3.21
C PRO A 74 -12.12 12.31 2.23
N PRO A 75 -11.58 11.12 2.52
CA PRO A 75 -11.87 9.95 1.71
C PRO A 75 -13.36 9.59 1.78
N SER A 76 -13.82 8.66 0.94
CA SER A 76 -15.17 8.11 1.09
C SER A 76 -15.30 7.36 2.42
N SER A 77 -16.48 7.44 3.03
CA SER A 77 -16.84 6.63 4.21
C SER A 77 -16.98 5.13 3.89
N THR A 78 -17.10 4.75 2.62
CA THR A 78 -17.14 3.36 2.17
C THR A 78 -15.81 2.93 1.57
N ILE A 79 -15.39 1.69 1.84
CA ILE A 79 -14.17 1.10 1.28
C ILE A 79 -14.45 0.32 0.00
N VAL A 80 -13.42 0.08 -0.80
CA VAL A 80 -13.49 -0.79 -1.98
C VAL A 80 -12.32 -1.77 -2.02
N ALA A 81 -12.57 -3.00 -2.44
CA ALA A 81 -11.53 -4.01 -2.58
C ALA A 81 -10.53 -3.63 -3.70
N PRO A 82 -9.22 -3.86 -3.52
CA PRO A 82 -8.23 -3.62 -4.56
C PRO A 82 -8.49 -4.53 -5.77
N ALA A 83 -8.29 -3.99 -6.97
CA ALA A 83 -8.46 -4.73 -8.21
C ALA A 83 -7.33 -4.38 -9.18
N ILE A 84 -6.85 -5.37 -9.92
CA ILE A 84 -5.83 -5.17 -10.97
C ILE A 84 -6.34 -4.17 -12.00
N GLY A 85 -5.52 -3.17 -12.33
CA GLY A 85 -5.86 -2.06 -13.22
C GLY A 85 -6.70 -0.96 -12.57
N MET A 86 -6.99 -1.03 -11.26
CA MET A 86 -7.66 0.06 -10.56
C MET A 86 -6.73 1.28 -10.50
N GLN A 87 -7.21 2.43 -10.95
CA GLN A 87 -6.53 3.71 -10.77
C GLN A 87 -6.64 4.13 -9.31
N VAL A 88 -5.48 4.34 -8.69
CA VAL A 88 -5.36 4.69 -7.29
C VAL A 88 -4.59 5.99 -7.12
N ALA A 89 -4.86 6.65 -6.01
CA ALA A 89 -4.20 7.87 -5.59
C ALA A 89 -3.78 7.75 -4.13
N LYS A 90 -2.69 8.42 -3.76
CA LYS A 90 -2.39 8.72 -2.36
C LYS A 90 -1.81 10.13 -2.25
N SER A 91 -1.92 10.70 -1.06
CA SER A 91 -1.17 11.90 -0.68
C SER A 91 -0.23 11.51 0.44
N GLY A 92 1.09 11.58 0.19
CA GLY A 92 2.11 11.24 1.17
C GLY A 92 3.02 12.41 1.50
N ARG A 93 3.63 12.39 2.68
CA ARG A 93 4.52 13.46 3.15
C ARG A 93 5.72 13.70 2.22
N THR A 94 6.28 12.65 1.64
CA THR A 94 7.51 12.73 0.82
C THR A 94 7.20 13.09 -0.63
N THR A 95 6.23 12.41 -1.23
CA THR A 95 5.96 12.54 -2.67
C THR A 95 4.73 13.39 -2.98
N GLY A 96 3.96 13.79 -1.98
CA GLY A 96 2.68 14.48 -2.16
C GLY A 96 1.64 13.58 -2.83
N LEU A 97 0.74 14.21 -3.59
CA LEU A 97 -0.23 13.52 -4.42
C LEU A 97 0.46 12.77 -5.56
N THR A 98 0.25 11.45 -5.59
CA THR A 98 0.74 10.54 -6.62
C THR A 98 -0.38 9.61 -7.05
N CYS A 99 -0.33 9.18 -8.32
CA CYS A 99 -1.40 8.40 -8.94
C CYS A 99 -0.78 7.31 -9.80
N ASP A 100 -1.30 6.10 -9.72
CA ASP A 100 -0.86 4.98 -10.56
C ASP A 100 -1.94 3.88 -10.64
N LEU A 101 -1.61 2.72 -11.19
CA LEU A 101 -2.49 1.56 -11.29
C LEU A 101 -2.02 0.44 -10.36
N ILE A 102 -2.97 -0.26 -9.75
CA ILE A 102 -2.67 -1.55 -9.10
C ILE A 102 -2.26 -2.56 -10.18
N GLU A 103 -1.06 -3.12 -10.08
CA GLU A 103 -0.57 -4.12 -11.04
C GLU A 103 -0.81 -5.54 -10.55
N ALA A 104 -0.61 -5.79 -9.24
CA ALA A 104 -0.82 -7.10 -8.66
C ALA A 104 -1.61 -7.07 -7.35
N THR A 105 -2.34 -8.15 -7.10
CA THR A 105 -3.14 -8.39 -5.90
C THR A 105 -2.91 -9.80 -5.38
N ASN A 106 -3.48 -10.14 -4.22
CA ASN A 106 -3.33 -11.45 -3.58
C ASN A 106 -1.85 -11.84 -3.39
N MET A 107 -1.00 -10.85 -3.11
CA MET A 107 0.44 -11.02 -2.99
C MET A 107 0.81 -11.66 -1.65
N THR A 108 1.54 -12.77 -1.67
CA THR A 108 2.37 -13.19 -0.54
C THR A 108 3.73 -12.53 -0.71
N VAL A 109 4.20 -11.77 0.26
CA VAL A 109 5.48 -11.03 0.16
C VAL A 109 6.29 -11.16 1.44
N GLN A 110 7.60 -11.13 1.29
CA GLN A 110 8.56 -10.98 2.38
C GLN A 110 9.05 -9.53 2.43
N VAL A 111 8.79 -8.86 3.54
CA VAL A 111 9.27 -7.50 3.81
C VAL A 111 10.37 -7.54 4.86
N ARG A 112 11.47 -6.85 4.60
CA ARG A 112 12.59 -6.71 5.51
C ARG A 112 12.40 -5.48 6.40
N TYR A 113 12.62 -5.69 7.70
CA TYR A 113 12.58 -4.69 8.75
C TYR A 113 13.93 -4.61 9.45
N GLU A 114 14.27 -3.46 9.99
CA GLU A 114 15.41 -3.32 10.89
C GLU A 114 14.98 -3.66 12.33
N ASN A 115 15.87 -4.32 13.10
CA ASN A 115 15.57 -4.64 14.50
C ASN A 115 15.37 -3.39 15.37
N THR A 116 16.10 -2.34 15.03
CA THR A 116 16.01 -0.99 15.61
C THR A 116 16.36 0.01 14.52
N CYS A 117 15.81 1.22 14.59
CA CYS A 117 16.12 2.29 13.63
C CYS A 117 17.64 2.47 13.46
N GLY A 118 18.13 2.35 12.21
CA GLY A 118 19.54 2.49 11.84
C GLY A 118 20.38 1.23 12.08
N SER A 119 19.74 0.10 12.38
CA SER A 119 20.43 -1.16 12.62
C SER A 119 20.81 -1.84 11.31
N LYS A 120 22.03 -2.38 11.25
CA LYS A 120 22.44 -3.29 10.17
C LYS A 120 21.80 -4.68 10.29
N THR A 121 21.19 -4.98 11.44
CA THR A 121 20.52 -6.26 11.67
C THR A 121 19.05 -6.14 11.29
N THR A 122 18.59 -7.09 10.48
CA THR A 122 17.24 -7.11 9.94
C THR A 122 16.52 -8.40 10.28
N PHE A 123 15.19 -8.33 10.27
CA PHE A 123 14.31 -9.49 10.30
C PHE A 123 13.32 -9.41 9.14
N VAL A 124 12.72 -10.54 8.78
CA VAL A 124 11.76 -10.61 7.68
C VAL A 124 10.39 -10.97 8.23
N VAL A 125 9.37 -10.28 7.75
CA VAL A 125 7.96 -10.58 8.02
C VAL A 125 7.30 -10.99 6.70
N THR A 126 6.56 -12.09 6.75
CA THR A 126 5.76 -12.53 5.60
C THR A 126 4.32 -12.03 5.77
N TYR A 127 3.84 -11.37 4.72
CA TYR A 127 2.46 -10.93 4.58
C TYR A 127 1.78 -11.71 3.47
N ASP A 128 0.48 -11.89 3.57
CA ASP A 128 -0.35 -12.47 2.51
C ASP A 128 -1.49 -11.53 2.17
N ASN A 129 -2.07 -11.70 0.98
CA ASN A 129 -3.12 -10.85 0.44
C ASN A 129 -2.70 -9.37 0.35
N GLN A 130 -1.47 -9.09 -0.07
CA GLN A 130 -1.00 -7.70 -0.27
C GLN A 130 -1.36 -7.17 -1.66
N VAL A 131 -1.26 -5.86 -1.81
CA VAL A 131 -1.44 -5.14 -3.08
C VAL A 131 -0.08 -4.60 -3.51
N GLU A 132 0.20 -4.66 -4.81
CA GLU A 132 1.40 -4.08 -5.40
C GLU A 132 1.03 -3.09 -6.51
N ILE A 133 1.76 -1.97 -6.48
CA ILE A 133 1.71 -0.90 -7.47
C ILE A 133 3.12 -0.76 -8.02
N ALA A 134 3.32 -1.18 -9.27
CA ALA A 134 4.63 -1.11 -9.92
C ALA A 134 4.88 0.32 -10.39
N SER A 135 5.74 1.03 -9.69
CA SER A 135 6.02 2.42 -9.96
C SER A 135 7.33 2.86 -9.31
N THR A 136 8.07 3.72 -10.00
CA THR A 136 9.28 4.35 -9.47
C THR A 136 9.02 5.70 -8.81
N THR A 137 7.79 6.23 -8.93
CA THR A 137 7.42 7.57 -8.47
C THR A 137 6.19 7.58 -7.58
N PHE A 138 5.43 6.48 -7.51
CA PHE A 138 4.24 6.42 -6.69
C PHE A 138 4.54 6.63 -5.22
N SER A 139 5.64 6.11 -4.67
CA SER A 139 5.97 6.33 -3.26
C SER A 139 7.47 6.41 -2.99
N ALA A 140 7.79 6.98 -1.83
CA ALA A 140 9.15 7.02 -1.30
C ALA A 140 9.14 6.82 0.22
N ALA A 141 10.35 6.61 0.79
CA ALA A 141 10.55 6.53 2.22
C ALA A 141 9.88 7.72 2.93
N GLY A 142 9.00 7.41 3.89
CA GLY A 142 8.21 8.40 4.62
C GLY A 142 6.81 8.68 4.11
N ASP A 143 6.36 8.04 3.02
CA ASP A 143 4.94 7.95 2.68
C ASP A 143 4.22 6.81 3.43
N SER A 144 4.93 6.01 4.22
CA SER A 144 4.35 4.94 5.07
C SER A 144 3.21 5.46 5.91
N GLY A 145 2.11 4.71 5.95
CA GLY A 145 0.87 5.12 6.60
C GLY A 145 -0.06 5.95 5.71
N SER A 146 0.37 6.39 4.53
CA SER A 146 -0.52 7.08 3.60
C SER A 146 -1.64 6.16 3.13
N LEU A 147 -2.86 6.66 3.20
CA LEU A 147 -4.03 5.98 2.66
C LEU A 147 -3.99 6.00 1.13
N ILE A 148 -4.12 4.83 0.51
CA ILE A 148 -4.32 4.66 -0.92
C ILE A 148 -5.82 4.56 -1.18
N VAL A 149 -6.34 5.43 -2.03
CA VAL A 149 -7.76 5.51 -2.40
C VAL A 149 -7.96 5.23 -3.89
N ASN A 150 -9.18 4.85 -4.28
CA ASN A 150 -9.60 4.82 -5.66
C ASN A 150 -9.62 6.25 -6.21
N ALA A 151 -8.89 6.52 -7.29
CA ALA A 151 -8.72 7.87 -7.82
C ALA A 151 -10.04 8.50 -8.33
N LEU A 152 -11.04 7.68 -8.70
CA LEU A 152 -12.32 8.15 -9.22
C LEU A 152 -13.37 8.38 -8.14
N THR A 153 -13.27 7.70 -7.01
CA THR A 153 -14.32 7.69 -5.97
C THR A 153 -13.84 8.05 -4.57
N ALA A 154 -12.53 8.22 -4.38
CA ALA A 154 -11.88 8.44 -3.10
C ALA A 154 -12.18 7.35 -2.05
N GLU A 155 -12.67 6.18 -2.49
CA GLU A 155 -12.89 5.03 -1.62
C GLU A 155 -11.54 4.48 -1.14
N PRO A 156 -11.33 4.29 0.18
CA PRO A 156 -10.15 3.61 0.71
C PRO A 156 -9.95 2.23 0.07
N VAL A 157 -8.73 1.94 -0.37
CA VAL A 157 -8.34 0.70 -1.05
C VAL A 157 -7.30 -0.06 -0.24
N ALA A 158 -6.23 0.62 0.17
CA ALA A 158 -5.08 0.00 0.83
C ALA A 158 -4.31 1.01 1.68
N LEU A 159 -3.43 0.51 2.56
CA LEU A 159 -2.53 1.30 3.40
C LEU A 159 -1.08 1.00 3.01
N LEU A 160 -0.33 2.03 2.64
CA LEU A 160 1.06 1.91 2.23
C LEU A 160 1.97 1.60 3.42
N PHE A 161 2.84 0.59 3.32
CA PHE A 161 3.79 0.27 4.39
C PHE A 161 5.20 -0.10 3.92
N ALA A 162 5.36 -0.62 2.70
CA ALA A 162 6.64 -1.14 2.22
C ALA A 162 6.80 -0.96 0.72
N GLY A 163 8.00 -1.22 0.21
CA GLY A 163 8.30 -1.18 -1.21
C GLY A 163 9.79 -1.28 -1.51
N ASP A 164 10.12 -1.03 -2.76
CA ASP A 164 11.47 -0.83 -3.26
C ASP A 164 11.48 0.35 -4.25
N ASN A 165 12.55 0.51 -5.04
CA ASN A 165 12.66 1.57 -6.05
C ASN A 165 11.72 1.41 -7.25
N THR A 166 11.01 0.28 -7.38
CA THR A 166 10.18 -0.04 -8.55
C THR A 166 8.76 -0.51 -8.20
N SER A 167 8.47 -0.73 -6.92
CA SER A 167 7.24 -1.33 -6.43
C SER A 167 6.85 -0.71 -5.10
N THR A 168 5.56 -0.40 -4.95
CA THR A 168 4.95 -0.07 -3.66
C THR A 168 4.09 -1.23 -3.21
N ILE A 169 4.28 -1.68 -1.97
CA ILE A 169 3.50 -2.73 -1.32
C ILE A 169 2.58 -2.11 -0.27
N ALA A 170 1.32 -2.50 -0.32
CA ALA A 170 0.28 -1.98 0.56
C ALA A 170 -0.64 -3.08 1.12
N ASN A 171 -1.07 -2.92 2.37
CA ASN A 171 -2.06 -3.79 2.98
C ASN A 171 -3.46 -3.42 2.46
N PRO A 172 -4.30 -4.36 2.00
CA PRO A 172 -5.69 -4.04 1.68
C PRO A 172 -6.40 -3.45 2.89
N ILE A 173 -7.21 -2.41 2.67
CA ILE A 173 -7.75 -1.64 3.79
C ILE A 173 -8.68 -2.47 4.67
N GLN A 174 -9.41 -3.41 4.09
CA GLN A 174 -10.24 -4.35 4.82
C GLN A 174 -9.44 -5.19 5.84
N ALA A 175 -8.22 -5.60 5.48
CA ALA A 175 -7.34 -6.38 6.36
C ALA A 175 -6.81 -5.51 7.52
N VAL A 176 -6.51 -4.25 7.25
CA VAL A 176 -6.11 -3.27 8.27
C VAL A 176 -7.21 -3.07 9.30
N LEU A 177 -8.44 -2.79 8.86
CA LEU A 177 -9.57 -2.57 9.77
C LEU A 177 -9.87 -3.81 10.62
N ALA A 178 -9.84 -5.00 10.01
CA ALA A 178 -10.06 -6.26 10.71
C ALA A 178 -8.94 -6.61 11.73
N ALA A 179 -7.72 -6.12 11.51
CA ALA A 179 -6.58 -6.40 12.38
C ALA A 179 -6.49 -5.47 13.62
N LEU A 180 -7.32 -4.43 13.69
CA LEU A 180 -7.28 -3.41 14.73
C LEU A 180 -8.65 -3.23 15.42
N PRO A 181 -9.29 -4.29 15.92
CA PRO A 181 -10.54 -4.15 16.64
C PRO A 181 -10.36 -3.28 17.90
N ASP A 182 -11.45 -2.76 18.45
CA ASP A 182 -11.44 -2.12 19.77
C ASP A 182 -10.94 -3.14 20.81
N PRO A 183 -9.86 -2.84 21.56
CA PRO A 183 -9.34 -3.74 22.59
C PRO A 183 -10.36 -4.11 23.68
N GLN A 184 -11.35 -3.26 23.94
CA GLN A 184 -12.42 -3.50 24.90
C GLN A 184 -13.64 -4.18 24.26
N HIS A 185 -13.83 -4.04 22.96
CA HIS A 185 -14.96 -4.60 22.21
C HIS A 185 -14.47 -5.27 20.91
N PRO A 186 -13.95 -6.51 20.96
CA PRO A 186 -13.27 -7.16 19.83
C PRO A 186 -14.08 -7.35 18.54
N THR A 187 -15.40 -7.11 18.59
CA THR A 187 -16.32 -7.15 17.43
C THR A 187 -16.56 -5.78 16.81
N VAL A 188 -16.02 -4.72 17.41
CA VAL A 188 -16.10 -3.34 16.92
C VAL A 188 -14.80 -3.03 16.20
N PHE A 189 -14.90 -2.65 14.93
CA PHE A 189 -13.77 -2.33 14.07
C PHE A 189 -13.76 -0.84 13.75
N PRO A 190 -12.57 -0.25 13.51
CA PRO A 190 -12.45 1.13 13.09
C PRO A 190 -13.17 1.36 11.75
N THR A 191 -13.62 2.58 11.55
CA THR A 191 -14.24 3.06 10.30
C THR A 191 -13.60 4.37 9.88
N PHE A 192 -13.66 4.70 8.60
CA PHE A 192 -13.17 5.98 8.10
C PHE A 192 -14.12 7.11 8.47
N VAL A 193 -13.55 8.18 9.03
CA VAL A 193 -14.21 9.50 9.04
C VAL A 193 -14.10 10.03 7.61
N GLY A 194 -15.20 9.93 6.86
CA GLY A 194 -15.21 10.15 5.42
C GLY A 194 -16.53 10.73 4.91
N GLY A 195 -16.51 11.19 3.66
CA GLY A 195 -17.65 11.81 2.98
C GLY A 195 -18.31 10.93 1.92
N ALA A 196 -19.08 11.58 1.05
CA ALA A 196 -19.58 10.99 -0.19
C ALA A 196 -18.42 10.71 -1.15
N LYS A 197 -18.62 9.77 -2.08
CA LYS A 197 -17.63 9.48 -3.13
C LYS A 197 -17.37 10.71 -3.98
N HIS A 198 -16.11 10.97 -4.30
CA HIS A 198 -15.69 12.05 -5.20
C HIS A 198 -14.39 11.68 -5.92
N PRO A 199 -14.10 12.26 -7.09
CA PRO A 199 -12.82 12.05 -7.75
C PRO A 199 -11.69 12.77 -7.01
N VAL A 200 -10.49 12.19 -7.05
CA VAL A 200 -9.24 12.84 -6.70
C VAL A 200 -8.78 13.63 -7.91
N SER A 201 -9.15 14.91 -7.98
CA SER A 201 -9.12 15.64 -9.26
C SER A 201 -7.71 15.83 -9.83
N GLY A 202 -6.68 15.84 -8.98
CA GLY A 202 -5.28 15.84 -9.41
C GLY A 202 -4.85 14.58 -10.16
N CYS A 203 -5.58 13.47 -10.00
CA CYS A 203 -5.35 12.19 -10.70
C CYS A 203 -6.31 11.95 -11.87
N THR A 204 -7.45 12.66 -11.93
CA THR A 204 -8.48 12.45 -12.97
C THR A 204 -8.41 13.45 -14.13
N GLY A 205 -7.51 14.44 -14.06
CA GLY A 205 -7.27 15.42 -15.14
C GLY A 205 -6.79 14.81 -16.46
N THR A 206 -6.30 13.57 -16.45
CA THR A 206 -5.98 12.78 -17.66
C THR A 206 -7.21 12.13 -18.33
N LEU A 207 -8.40 12.22 -17.72
CA LEU A 207 -9.65 11.65 -18.25
C LEU A 207 -10.71 12.72 -18.59
N SER A 208 -10.48 13.99 -18.25
CA SER A 208 -11.39 15.10 -18.56
C SER A 208 -10.95 15.85 -19.83
N GLY A 209 -10.85 15.12 -20.94
CA GLY A 209 -10.52 15.64 -22.27
C GLY A 209 -11.51 15.21 -23.37
N ALA A 210 -12.64 14.60 -23.02
CA ALA A 210 -13.70 14.27 -23.97
C ALA A 210 -14.65 15.45 -24.19
N SER A 211 -14.11 16.57 -24.67
CA SER A 211 -14.85 17.60 -25.39
C SER A 211 -13.89 18.36 -26.30
N GLY A 212 -13.74 17.81 -27.50
CA GLY A 212 -13.12 18.51 -28.64
C GLY A 212 -11.63 18.25 -28.83
N VAL A 213 -11.31 17.85 -30.07
CA VAL A 213 -10.01 17.95 -30.76
C VAL A 213 -9.07 16.72 -30.67
N ASN A 214 -9.10 15.95 -31.76
CA ASN A 214 -8.09 15.06 -32.34
C ASN A 214 -7.13 14.28 -31.41
N ALA A 215 -7.51 13.03 -31.19
CA ALA A 215 -6.70 11.99 -30.58
C ALA A 215 -5.42 11.71 -31.40
N SER A 216 -4.28 12.00 -30.78
CA SER A 216 -2.98 11.40 -31.08
C SER A 216 -2.48 10.71 -29.81
N THR A 217 -2.68 9.38 -29.78
CA THR A 217 -1.94 8.35 -29.05
C THR A 217 -1.02 8.80 -27.90
N SER A 218 -1.49 8.67 -26.65
CA SER A 218 -0.67 8.18 -25.54
C SER A 218 -1.53 7.69 -24.37
N MET A 219 -1.45 6.37 -24.12
CA MET A 219 -1.77 5.65 -22.87
C MET A 219 -3.10 5.95 -22.14
N VAL A 220 -4.24 5.66 -22.79
CA VAL A 220 -5.38 5.10 -22.05
C VAL A 220 -5.39 3.61 -22.35
N ARG A 221 -4.60 2.83 -21.60
CA ARG A 221 -4.87 1.40 -21.48
C ARG A 221 -6.15 1.32 -20.67
N THR A 222 -7.29 1.20 -21.35
CA THR A 222 -8.47 0.60 -20.74
C THR A 222 -8.04 -0.82 -20.40
N VAL A 223 -7.50 -1.03 -19.20
CA VAL A 223 -7.22 -2.37 -18.70
C VAL A 223 -8.61 -2.97 -18.56
N ALA A 224 -9.01 -3.81 -19.52
CA ALA A 224 -10.22 -4.59 -19.41
C ALA A 224 -10.13 -5.28 -18.05
N ARG A 225 -11.07 -4.98 -17.15
CA ARG A 225 -11.11 -5.64 -15.84
C ARG A 225 -11.09 -7.14 -16.10
N LEU A 226 -10.12 -7.83 -15.50
CA LEU A 226 -10.09 -9.28 -15.53
C LEU A 226 -11.38 -9.80 -14.92
N ALA A 227 -11.98 -10.82 -15.53
CA ALA A 227 -13.16 -11.44 -14.97
C ALA A 227 -12.83 -12.09 -13.63
N ASP A 228 -13.75 -12.02 -12.66
CA ASP A 228 -13.52 -12.55 -11.30
C ASP A 228 -13.13 -14.04 -11.32
N VAL A 229 -13.72 -14.82 -12.22
CA VAL A 229 -13.38 -16.23 -12.44
C VAL A 229 -11.92 -16.45 -12.83
N GLU A 230 -11.34 -15.54 -13.61
CA GLU A 230 -9.95 -15.64 -14.06
C GLU A 230 -8.98 -15.22 -12.94
N ILE A 231 -9.33 -14.20 -12.15
CA ILE A 231 -8.58 -13.84 -10.95
C ILE A 231 -8.63 -14.99 -9.94
N GLU A 232 -9.79 -15.61 -9.73
CA GLU A 232 -9.94 -16.74 -8.81
C GLU A 232 -9.13 -17.96 -9.26
N ARG A 233 -9.14 -18.28 -10.56
CA ARG A 233 -8.30 -19.33 -11.14
C ARG A 233 -6.82 -19.10 -10.84
N ALA A 234 -6.31 -17.90 -11.12
CA ALA A 234 -4.92 -17.55 -10.84
C ALA A 234 -4.61 -17.52 -9.33
N ALA A 235 -5.53 -17.03 -8.50
CA ALA A 235 -5.40 -17.02 -7.05
C ALA A 235 -5.33 -18.44 -6.45
N ASN A 236 -6.10 -19.38 -7.00
CA ASN A 236 -6.09 -20.79 -6.61
C ASN A 236 -4.75 -21.45 -6.97
N ALA A 237 -4.28 -21.27 -8.21
CA ALA A 237 -2.97 -21.75 -8.63
C ALA A 237 -1.83 -21.15 -7.77
N LYS A 238 -1.85 -19.83 -7.52
CA LYS A 238 -0.89 -19.18 -6.62
C LYS A 238 -0.93 -19.79 -5.22
N ARG A 239 -2.12 -20.02 -4.64
CA ARG A 239 -2.25 -20.58 -3.30
C ARG A 239 -1.68 -21.99 -3.19
N THR A 240 -1.85 -22.81 -4.21
CA THR A 240 -1.27 -24.16 -4.28
C THR A 240 0.27 -24.13 -4.30
N HIS A 241 0.86 -23.21 -5.05
CA HIS A 241 2.29 -23.26 -5.39
C HIS A 241 3.17 -22.28 -4.61
N VAL A 242 2.61 -21.27 -3.94
CA VAL A 242 3.39 -20.21 -3.25
C VAL A 242 4.36 -20.77 -2.22
N ALA A 243 3.94 -21.75 -1.42
CA ALA A 243 4.80 -22.35 -0.39
C ALA A 243 6.03 -23.05 -1.00
N ALA A 244 5.88 -23.72 -2.14
CA ALA A 244 6.96 -24.38 -2.84
C ALA A 244 7.91 -23.37 -3.51
N LEU A 245 7.36 -22.35 -4.19
CA LEU A 245 8.15 -21.29 -4.83
C LEU A 245 9.01 -20.54 -3.82
N MET A 246 8.44 -20.17 -2.68
CA MET A 246 9.13 -19.41 -1.63
C MET A 246 10.06 -20.26 -0.74
N THR A 247 10.24 -21.55 -1.05
CA THR A 247 11.39 -22.32 -0.50
C THR A 247 12.72 -21.89 -1.11
N ASP A 248 12.69 -21.24 -2.28
CA ASP A 248 13.84 -20.59 -2.86
C ASP A 248 14.04 -19.21 -2.19
N PRO A 249 15.17 -18.97 -1.50
CA PRO A 249 15.41 -17.73 -0.75
C PRO A 249 15.61 -16.49 -1.63
N ALA A 250 15.67 -16.67 -2.95
CA ALA A 250 15.64 -15.58 -3.91
C ALA A 250 14.20 -15.16 -4.26
N ILE A 251 13.18 -15.99 -4.05
CA ILE A 251 11.78 -15.63 -4.31
C ILE A 251 11.19 -14.94 -3.07
N ILE A 252 10.98 -13.62 -3.19
CA ILE A 252 10.53 -12.77 -2.08
C ILE A 252 9.06 -12.37 -2.20
N GLY A 253 8.40 -12.69 -3.31
CA GLY A 253 6.95 -12.48 -3.42
C GLY A 253 6.31 -13.27 -4.55
N VAL A 254 5.02 -13.60 -4.39
CA VAL A 254 4.19 -14.26 -5.41
C VAL A 254 2.77 -13.73 -5.31
N GLY A 255 2.14 -13.36 -6.42
CA GLY A 255 0.73 -12.97 -6.44
C GLY A 255 0.10 -13.06 -7.82
N VAL A 256 -1.01 -12.33 -8.00
CA VAL A 256 -1.83 -12.38 -9.22
C VAL A 256 -1.78 -11.02 -9.91
N ALA A 257 -1.45 -11.02 -11.19
CA ALA A 257 -1.38 -9.84 -12.05
C ALA A 257 -2.10 -10.09 -13.39
N ALA A 258 -2.19 -9.05 -14.22
CA ALA A 258 -2.64 -9.23 -15.60
C ALA A 258 -1.61 -10.03 -16.43
N GLY A 259 -2.12 -10.95 -17.25
CA GLY A 259 -1.37 -11.67 -18.26
C GLY A 259 -0.96 -10.76 -19.42
N ASP A 260 -0.18 -11.30 -20.36
CA ASP A 260 0.22 -10.57 -21.57
C ASP A 260 -0.93 -10.50 -22.60
N THR A 261 -1.86 -11.44 -22.50
CA THR A 261 -3.06 -11.49 -23.32
C THR A 261 -4.21 -10.78 -22.58
N PRO A 262 -4.92 -9.84 -23.22
CA PRO A 262 -6.07 -9.18 -22.60
C PRO A 262 -7.10 -10.19 -22.08
N GLY A 263 -7.54 -10.02 -20.84
CA GLY A 263 -8.50 -10.91 -20.19
C GLY A 263 -7.91 -12.14 -19.50
N GLU A 264 -6.61 -12.44 -19.68
CA GLU A 264 -5.92 -13.49 -18.94
C GLU A 264 -5.26 -12.94 -17.67
N ALA A 265 -5.28 -13.71 -16.58
CA ALA A 265 -4.46 -13.47 -15.40
C ALA A 265 -3.14 -14.24 -15.50
N ALA A 266 -2.14 -13.77 -14.76
CA ALA A 266 -0.85 -14.43 -14.60
C ALA A 266 -0.46 -14.48 -13.12
N ILE A 267 0.35 -15.48 -12.77
CA ILE A 267 1.06 -15.49 -11.50
C ILE A 267 2.33 -14.68 -11.67
N ILE A 268 2.46 -13.60 -10.92
CA ILE A 268 3.69 -12.80 -10.89
C ILE A 268 4.56 -13.27 -9.72
N VAL A 269 5.85 -13.48 -9.99
CA VAL A 269 6.86 -13.95 -9.05
C VAL A 269 7.96 -12.89 -8.96
N PHE A 270 8.23 -12.43 -7.74
CA PHE A 270 9.24 -11.42 -7.46
C PHE A 270 10.51 -12.09 -6.95
N ALA A 271 11.60 -11.89 -7.69
CA ALA A 271 12.91 -12.43 -7.37
C ALA A 271 13.87 -11.32 -6.91
N ASP A 272 14.56 -11.54 -5.80
CA ASP A 272 15.62 -10.69 -5.27
C ASP A 272 16.78 -10.62 -6.26
N GLN A 273 17.03 -9.43 -6.81
CA GLN A 273 18.04 -9.18 -7.85
C GLN A 273 19.47 -9.51 -7.41
N THR A 274 19.70 -9.61 -6.11
CA THR A 274 21.03 -9.91 -5.55
C THR A 274 21.31 -11.40 -5.44
N LYS A 275 20.34 -12.27 -5.79
CA LYS A 275 20.43 -13.72 -5.65
C LYS A 275 20.05 -14.44 -6.93
N SER A 276 20.69 -15.59 -7.16
CA SER A 276 20.25 -16.54 -8.17
C SER A 276 19.08 -17.36 -7.63
N HIS A 277 18.07 -17.57 -8.47
CA HIS A 277 16.92 -18.43 -8.18
C HIS A 277 16.88 -19.63 -9.14
N ARG A 278 16.18 -20.70 -8.74
CA ARG A 278 15.85 -21.82 -9.63
C ARG A 278 14.89 -21.37 -10.72
N ALA A 279 14.85 -22.11 -11.83
CA ALA A 279 13.90 -21.83 -12.90
C ALA A 279 12.45 -21.89 -12.37
N VAL A 280 11.70 -20.81 -12.56
CA VAL A 280 10.27 -20.76 -12.26
C VAL A 280 9.53 -21.43 -13.42
N PRO A 281 8.66 -22.42 -13.17
CA PRO A 281 7.88 -23.07 -14.23
C PRO A 281 7.06 -22.05 -15.01
N ALA A 282 7.12 -22.06 -16.35
CA ALA A 282 6.44 -21.08 -17.21
C ALA A 282 4.90 -21.03 -17.01
N THR A 283 4.33 -22.10 -16.45
CA THR A 283 2.93 -22.18 -16.06
C THR A 283 2.77 -22.96 -14.77
N LEU A 284 1.80 -22.57 -13.94
CA LEU A 284 1.38 -23.29 -12.74
C LEU A 284 -0.14 -23.51 -12.83
N ASP A 285 -0.58 -24.76 -12.81
CA ASP A 285 -1.97 -25.16 -13.03
C ASP A 285 -2.60 -24.52 -14.30
N GLY A 286 -1.80 -24.40 -15.37
CA GLY A 286 -2.21 -23.78 -16.62
C GLY A 286 -2.32 -22.24 -16.58
N VAL A 287 -1.93 -21.59 -15.49
CA VAL A 287 -1.80 -20.12 -15.40
C VAL A 287 -0.36 -19.74 -15.76
N LYS A 288 -0.16 -18.80 -16.69
CA LYS A 288 1.18 -18.33 -17.06
C LYS A 288 1.88 -17.66 -15.87
N THR A 289 3.18 -17.86 -15.74
CA THR A 289 4.01 -17.18 -14.75
C THR A 289 4.82 -16.06 -15.38
N LYS A 290 5.00 -14.96 -14.65
CA LYS A 290 5.93 -13.88 -14.97
C LYS A 290 6.92 -13.73 -13.82
N VAL A 291 8.20 -13.58 -14.14
CA VAL A 291 9.23 -13.29 -13.12
C VAL A 291 9.62 -11.82 -13.26
N ARG A 292 9.55 -11.08 -12.15
CA ARG A 292 10.07 -9.72 -12.04
C ARG A 292 11.20 -9.68 -11.03
N THR A 293 12.35 -9.21 -11.47
CA THR A 293 13.51 -9.02 -10.62
C THR A 293 13.43 -7.66 -9.94
N VAL A 294 13.58 -7.62 -8.62
CA VAL A 294 13.40 -6.43 -7.78
C VAL A 294 14.47 -6.35 -6.69
N GLU A 295 14.60 -5.19 -6.06
CA GLU A 295 15.31 -5.10 -4.79
C GLU A 295 14.49 -5.78 -3.68
N PRO A 296 15.14 -6.21 -2.57
CA PRO A 296 14.39 -6.64 -1.40
C PRO A 296 13.37 -5.59 -0.98
N PHE A 297 12.13 -5.98 -0.69
CA PHE A 297 11.16 -5.04 -0.15
C PHE A 297 11.53 -4.64 1.27
N HIS A 298 11.52 -3.34 1.53
CA HIS A 298 11.80 -2.77 2.84
C HIS A 298 10.55 -2.08 3.37
N ALA A 299 10.34 -2.19 4.69
CA ALA A 299 9.46 -1.26 5.36
C ALA A 299 10.05 0.14 5.22
N PHE A 300 9.24 1.09 4.76
CA PHE A 300 9.70 2.45 4.49
C PHE A 300 9.92 3.19 5.82
N GLU A 301 11.11 3.07 6.40
CA GLU A 301 11.55 3.88 7.53
C GLU A 301 12.42 5.06 7.04
N LEU A 302 12.29 6.21 7.70
CA LEU A 302 13.20 7.34 7.49
C LEU A 302 14.28 7.34 8.57
N HIS A 303 15.51 7.09 8.15
CA HIS A 303 16.69 7.15 9.00
C HIS A 303 17.24 8.57 9.10
N ALA A 304 16.72 9.38 10.01
CA ALA A 304 17.36 10.68 10.29
C ALA A 304 17.54 10.99 11.78
N CYS A 305 16.87 10.26 12.68
CA CYS A 305 16.91 10.58 14.11
C CYS A 305 17.47 9.44 14.96
N PRO A 306 18.51 9.68 15.79
CA PRO A 306 19.08 8.66 16.65
C PRO A 306 18.08 8.23 17.75
N ALA A 307 17.78 6.93 17.77
CA ALA A 307 17.23 6.16 18.89
C ALA A 307 16.12 6.80 19.73
N GLN A 308 15.10 7.40 19.10
CA GLN A 308 13.80 7.59 19.75
C GLN A 308 12.75 6.84 18.95
N PRO A 309 11.96 5.93 19.56
CA PRO A 309 10.75 5.45 18.92
C PRO A 309 9.90 6.70 18.71
N SER A 310 9.64 7.06 17.46
CA SER A 310 8.67 8.10 17.15
C SER A 310 7.68 7.51 16.20
N ILE A 311 6.50 7.22 16.72
CA ILE A 311 5.32 6.95 15.91
C ILE A 311 4.86 8.32 15.43
N SER A 312 4.77 8.52 14.12
CA SER A 312 4.27 9.75 13.49
C SER A 312 2.91 9.43 12.89
N LEU A 313 1.89 10.23 13.23
CA LEU A 313 0.60 10.22 12.55
C LEU A 313 0.80 10.97 11.26
N ARG A 314 0.36 10.38 10.16
CA ARG A 314 0.55 10.90 8.81
C ARG A 314 -0.74 10.76 8.05
#